data_AF-A0A7W0N2U1-F1
#
_entry.id   AF-A0A7W0N2U1-F1
#
_cell.length_a   1.000
_cell.length_b   1.000
_cell.length_c   1.000
_cell.angle_alpha   90.00
_cell.angle_beta   90.00
_cell.angle_gamma   90.00
#
_symmetry.space_group_name_H-M   'P 1'
#
loop_
_entity.id
_entity.type
_entity.pdbx_description
1 polymer ?
#
loop_
_entity_poly.entity_id
_entity_poly.type
_entity_poly.pdbx_seq_one_letter_code
_entity_poly.pdbx_strand_id
1 'polypeptide(L)'
;MEIARSTRDPFEIRIRTLEEGLSPFGVRSYETRGRELPEEESAVRTPFQRDRDRIVHSKPFRRLKGKTQVFIDPAGDHYRTRMTHTLETTAISRVVARALRLNEDLVEAIGLGHDMGHTPFGHAGEDALDDAVRERLGRRFRHNEQSL
;
A
#
# COMPACT_ATOMS: atom_id res chain seq x y z
N MET A 1 -32.80 -12.66 -28.59
CA MET A 1 -32.46 -14.00 -28.05
C MET A 1 -30.98 -14.21 -28.34
N GLU A 2 -30.13 -13.54 -27.57
CA GLU A 2 -29.44 -14.12 -26.42
C GLU A 2 -28.21 -14.93 -26.86
N ILE A 3 -27.06 -14.25 -26.88
CA ILE A 3 -25.79 -14.86 -26.51
C ILE A 3 -25.05 -13.85 -25.64
N ALA A 4 -25.49 -13.70 -24.38
CA ALA A 4 -24.67 -13.09 -23.34
C ALA A 4 -23.52 -14.03 -23.01
N ARG A 5 -22.50 -14.09 -23.87
CA ARG A 5 -21.22 -14.70 -23.51
C ARG A 5 -20.61 -13.79 -22.45
N SER A 6 -20.59 -14.27 -21.22
CA SER A 6 -19.73 -13.75 -20.16
C SER A 6 -18.27 -13.90 -20.62
N THR A 7 -17.77 -12.92 -21.36
CA THR A 7 -16.37 -12.87 -21.77
C THR A 7 -15.57 -12.27 -20.62
N ARG A 8 -15.30 -13.06 -19.58
CA ARG A 8 -14.21 -12.70 -18.65
C ARG A 8 -12.92 -12.59 -19.47
N ASP A 9 -12.16 -11.53 -19.22
CA ASP A 9 -10.90 -11.25 -19.89
C ASP A 9 -9.94 -12.46 -19.74
N PRO A 10 -9.27 -12.93 -20.82
CA PRO A 10 -8.20 -13.92 -20.73
C PRO A 10 -7.18 -13.65 -19.61
N PHE A 11 -6.91 -12.38 -19.29
CA PHE A 11 -6.05 -12.01 -18.16
C PHE A 11 -6.66 -12.42 -16.81
N GLU A 12 -7.92 -12.07 -16.55
CA GLU A 12 -8.62 -12.42 -15.31
C GLU A 12 -8.66 -13.94 -15.10
N ILE A 13 -9.01 -14.70 -16.14
CA ILE A 13 -9.08 -16.17 -16.06
C ILE A 13 -7.72 -16.73 -15.64
N ARG A 14 -6.64 -16.27 -16.29
CA ARG A 14 -5.28 -16.72 -15.96
C ARG A 14 -4.91 -16.41 -14.52
N ILE A 15 -5.20 -15.20 -14.03
CA ILE A 15 -4.91 -14.82 -12.64
C ILE A 15 -5.70 -15.68 -11.67
N ARG A 16 -7.00 -15.89 -11.91
CA ARG A 16 -7.82 -16.74 -11.04
C ARG A 16 -7.27 -18.16 -10.94
N THR A 17 -6.87 -18.75 -12.06
CA THR A 17 -6.24 -20.09 -12.06
C THR A 17 -4.91 -20.11 -11.31
N LEU A 18 -4.07 -19.07 -11.45
CA LEU A 18 -2.82 -18.97 -10.66
C LEU A 18 -3.10 -18.85 -9.15
N GLU A 19 -4.15 -18.12 -8.78
CA GLU A 19 -4.55 -17.87 -7.40
C GLU A 19 -5.31 -19.04 -6.74
N GLU A 20 -5.66 -20.10 -7.48
CA GLU A 20 -6.18 -21.35 -6.90
C GLU A 20 -5.16 -22.00 -5.95
N GLY A 21 -3.87 -21.76 -6.17
CA GLY A 21 -2.78 -22.27 -5.34
C GLY A 21 -2.49 -21.44 -4.08
N LEU A 22 -3.21 -20.34 -3.83
CA LEU A 22 -3.08 -19.56 -2.61
C LEU A 22 -3.57 -20.35 -1.38
N SER A 23 -3.04 -19.98 -0.22
CA SER A 23 -3.55 -20.43 1.08
C SER A 23 -5.04 -20.13 1.22
N PRO A 24 -5.82 -20.93 1.99
CA PRO A 24 -7.21 -20.62 2.32
C PRO A 24 -7.39 -19.24 3.00
N PHE A 25 -6.32 -18.70 3.60
CA PHE A 25 -6.29 -17.37 4.21
C PHE A 25 -5.82 -16.26 3.26
N GLY A 26 -5.43 -16.61 2.02
CA GLY A 26 -5.00 -15.67 1.00
C GLY A 26 -6.20 -14.99 0.32
N VAL A 27 -6.14 -13.66 0.23
CA VAL A 27 -7.14 -12.87 -0.52
C VAL A 27 -6.86 -12.99 -2.01
N ARG A 28 -7.87 -13.35 -2.80
CA ARG A 28 -7.76 -13.41 -4.26
C ARG A 28 -8.01 -12.04 -4.89
N SER A 29 -7.35 -11.77 -6.01
CA SER A 29 -7.33 -10.44 -6.65
C SER A 29 -8.71 -9.96 -7.09
N TYR A 30 -9.59 -10.88 -7.49
CA TYR A 30 -10.92 -10.56 -8.04
C TYR A 30 -12.07 -10.94 -7.11
N GLU A 31 -11.75 -11.19 -5.83
CA GLU A 31 -12.68 -11.39 -4.73
C GLU A 31 -12.61 -10.20 -3.76
N THR A 32 -12.12 -9.06 -4.27
CA THR A 32 -12.11 -7.77 -3.59
C THR A 32 -13.54 -7.24 -3.37
N ARG A 33 -13.70 -6.33 -2.39
CA ARG A 33 -14.95 -5.57 -2.19
C ARG A 33 -15.17 -4.47 -3.23
N GLY A 34 -14.24 -4.31 -4.16
CA GLY A 34 -14.27 -3.26 -5.18
C GLY A 34 -13.74 -1.93 -4.66
N ARG A 35 -14.13 -0.85 -5.34
CA ARG A 35 -13.70 0.52 -5.05
C ARG A 35 -14.91 1.40 -4.79
N GLU A 36 -14.74 2.46 -4.01
CA GLU A 36 -15.82 3.41 -3.70
C GLU A 36 -16.39 4.07 -4.95
N LEU A 37 -15.50 4.46 -5.87
CA LEU A 37 -15.86 4.99 -7.18
C LEU A 37 -15.76 3.87 -8.22
N PRO A 38 -16.84 3.57 -8.97
CA PRO A 38 -16.81 2.62 -10.05
C PRO A 38 -15.75 3.01 -11.08
N GLU A 39 -14.94 2.05 -11.50
CA GLU A 39 -13.96 2.21 -12.57
C GLU A 39 -13.94 0.97 -13.44
N GLU A 40 -13.62 1.16 -14.72
CA GLU A 40 -13.44 0.04 -15.64
C GLU A 40 -12.25 -0.82 -15.22
N GLU A 41 -12.40 -2.13 -15.33
CA GLU A 41 -11.34 -3.09 -15.04
C GLU A 41 -10.17 -2.96 -16.02
N SER A 42 -8.97 -3.30 -15.55
CA SER A 42 -7.78 -3.20 -16.39
C SER A 42 -7.54 -4.52 -17.12
N ALA A 43 -7.32 -4.46 -18.43
CA ALA A 43 -7.10 -5.63 -19.25
C ALA A 43 -5.76 -6.38 -18.96
N VAL A 44 -4.86 -5.77 -18.18
CA VAL A 44 -3.48 -6.27 -18.00
C VAL A 44 -2.97 -6.16 -16.57
N ARG A 45 -3.80 -5.69 -15.63
CA ARG A 45 -3.42 -5.53 -14.22
C ARG A 45 -4.55 -5.97 -13.30
N THR A 46 -4.21 -6.68 -12.24
CA THR A 46 -5.16 -7.00 -11.18
C THR A 46 -5.56 -5.73 -10.41
N PRO A 47 -6.68 -5.75 -9.66
CA PRO A 47 -7.06 -4.64 -8.79
C PRO A 47 -5.92 -4.20 -7.84
N PHE A 48 -5.21 -5.15 -7.22
CA PHE A 48 -4.11 -4.85 -6.29
C PHE A 48 -2.83 -4.34 -6.98
N GLN A 49 -2.53 -4.81 -8.19
CA GLN A 49 -1.44 -4.24 -9.01
C GLN A 49 -1.72 -2.78 -9.37
N ARG A 50 -2.99 -2.43 -9.65
CA ARG A 50 -3.38 -1.03 -9.87
C ARG A 50 -3.20 -0.18 -8.62
N ASP A 51 -3.52 -0.71 -7.44
CA ASP A 51 -3.34 0.00 -6.16
C ASP A 51 -1.87 0.29 -5.92
N ARG A 52 -1.02 -0.73 -6.05
CA ARG A 52 0.44 -0.60 -5.97
C ARG A 52 0.95 0.50 -6.90
N ASP A 53 0.58 0.45 -8.18
CA ASP A 53 1.04 1.42 -9.17
C ASP A 53 0.61 2.85 -8.81
N ARG A 54 -0.64 3.03 -8.36
CA ARG A 54 -1.15 4.34 -7.90
C ARG A 54 -0.38 4.86 -6.70
N ILE A 55 -0.08 4.00 -5.72
CA ILE A 55 0.68 4.36 -4.53
C ILE A 55 2.08 4.85 -4.91
N VAL A 56 2.83 4.10 -5.73
CA VAL A 56 4.20 4.45 -6.14
C VAL A 56 4.26 5.77 -6.90
N HIS A 57 3.23 6.06 -7.72
CA HIS A 57 3.14 7.30 -8.50
C HIS A 57 2.50 8.46 -7.73
N SER A 58 2.13 8.28 -6.46
CA SER A 58 1.50 9.31 -5.66
C SER A 58 2.50 10.36 -5.17
N LYS A 59 2.04 11.61 -4.99
CA LYS A 59 2.86 12.66 -4.36
C LYS A 59 3.27 12.30 -2.92
N PRO A 60 2.37 11.75 -2.05
CA PRO A 60 2.75 11.32 -0.70
C PRO A 60 3.91 10.32 -0.68
N PHE A 61 3.88 9.29 -1.53
CA PHE A 61 4.96 8.30 -1.61
C PHE A 61 6.30 8.92 -2.00
N ARG A 62 6.32 9.81 -3.01
CA ARG A 62 7.57 10.53 -3.40
C ARG A 62 8.16 11.36 -2.25
N ARG A 63 7.31 11.94 -1.39
CA ARG A 63 7.76 12.74 -0.23
C ARG A 63 8.48 11.90 0.82
N LEU A 64 8.29 10.57 0.85
CA LEU A 64 9.01 9.69 1.78
C LEU A 64 10.52 9.74 1.58
N LYS A 65 10.99 10.06 0.36
CA LYS A 65 12.42 10.28 0.07
C LYS A 65 13.02 11.39 0.93
N GLY A 66 12.24 12.45 1.21
CA GLY A 66 12.68 13.60 1.99
C GLY A 66 12.40 13.51 3.49
N LYS A 67 11.83 12.40 3.97
CA LYS A 67 11.54 12.18 5.39
C LYS A 67 12.56 11.20 5.96
N THR A 68 13.31 11.63 6.96
CA THR A 68 14.26 10.74 7.65
C THR A 68 13.51 9.76 8.55
N GLN A 69 14.10 8.58 8.72
CA GLN A 69 13.71 7.63 9.74
C GLN A 69 14.73 7.73 10.88
N VAL A 70 14.27 8.13 12.08
CA VAL A 70 15.03 8.13 13.34
C VAL A 70 16.12 9.20 13.50
N PHE A 71 16.78 9.68 12.44
CA PHE A 71 17.88 10.65 12.56
C PHE A 71 17.56 12.04 12.00
N ILE A 72 17.83 13.09 12.79
CA ILE A 72 17.88 14.49 12.35
C ILE A 72 19.33 14.74 11.95
N ASP A 73 19.57 14.87 10.64
CA ASP A 73 20.82 15.40 10.06
C ASP A 73 22.15 14.90 10.66
N PRO A 74 22.61 13.67 10.35
CA PRO A 74 23.97 13.29 10.62
C PRO A 74 24.79 13.38 9.32
N ALA A 75 26.01 13.92 9.40
CA ALA A 75 26.92 13.97 8.26
C ALA A 75 27.25 12.54 7.78
N GLY A 76 26.78 12.12 6.60
CA GLY A 76 27.08 10.81 6.00
C GLY A 76 26.03 10.31 4.98
N ASP A 77 26.42 9.36 4.14
CA ASP A 77 25.70 9.04 2.89
C ASP A 77 24.72 7.85 2.98
N HIS A 78 24.54 7.23 4.16
CA HIS A 78 23.83 5.93 4.31
C HIS A 78 22.67 5.94 5.31
N TYR A 79 22.01 7.09 5.53
CA TYR A 79 20.88 7.13 6.47
C TYR A 79 19.58 6.64 5.83
N ARG A 80 18.84 5.85 6.60
CA ARG A 80 17.52 5.37 6.19
C ARG A 80 16.54 6.55 6.12
N THR A 81 15.97 6.73 4.94
CA THR A 81 14.75 7.51 4.75
C THR A 81 13.54 6.62 5.02
N ARG A 82 12.37 7.24 5.19
CA ARG A 82 11.10 6.49 5.20
C ARG A 82 10.90 5.70 3.92
N MET A 83 11.31 6.25 2.77
CA MET A 83 11.24 5.50 1.51
C MET A 83 12.06 4.22 1.55
N THR A 84 13.30 4.27 2.02
CA THR A 84 14.14 3.06 2.13
C THR A 84 13.56 2.06 3.13
N HIS A 85 13.04 2.52 4.27
CA HIS A 85 12.35 1.65 5.22
C HIS A 85 11.10 1.00 4.61
N THR A 86 10.26 1.78 3.93
CA THR A 86 9.07 1.28 3.23
C THR A 86 9.45 0.19 2.22
N LEU A 87 10.52 0.38 1.44
CA LEU A 87 11.01 -0.61 0.48
C LEU A 87 11.52 -1.88 1.16
N GLU A 88 12.31 -1.77 2.23
CA GLU A 88 12.82 -2.91 3.01
C GLU A 88 11.68 -3.71 3.67
N THR A 89 10.76 -3.02 4.36
CA THR A 89 9.58 -3.62 5.00
C THR A 89 8.69 -4.31 3.98
N THR A 90 8.50 -3.70 2.80
CA THR A 90 7.72 -4.30 1.71
C THR A 90 8.39 -5.56 1.18
N ALA A 91 9.72 -5.53 0.96
CA ALA A 91 10.46 -6.69 0.49
C ALA A 91 10.35 -7.88 1.47
N ILE A 92 10.54 -7.63 2.78
CA ILE A 92 10.39 -8.66 3.83
C ILE A 92 8.95 -9.20 3.84
N SER A 93 7.96 -8.31 3.81
CA SER A 93 6.54 -8.69 3.81
C SER A 93 6.17 -9.57 2.62
N ARG A 94 6.71 -9.28 1.43
CA ARG A 94 6.50 -10.11 0.23
C ARG A 94 7.15 -11.49 0.36
N VAL A 95 8.32 -11.61 0.98
CA VAL A 95 8.95 -12.91 1.25
C VAL A 95 8.06 -13.76 2.16
N VAL A 96 7.53 -13.16 3.23
CA VAL A 96 6.59 -13.84 4.14
C VAL A 96 5.31 -14.24 3.40
N ALA A 97 4.75 -13.34 2.60
CA ALA A 97 3.55 -13.62 1.80
C ALA A 97 3.76 -14.82 0.86
N ARG A 98 4.89 -14.85 0.14
CA ARG A 98 5.25 -15.95 -0.75
C ARG A 98 5.39 -17.27 0.00
N ALA A 99 6.09 -17.28 1.14
CA ALA A 99 6.27 -18.47 1.97
C ALA A 99 4.95 -19.04 2.48
N LEU A 100 3.99 -18.16 2.80
CA LEU A 100 2.66 -18.52 3.29
C LEU A 100 1.61 -18.69 2.18
N ARG A 101 2.00 -18.55 0.90
CA ARG A 101 1.10 -18.55 -0.27
C ARG A 101 -0.05 -17.53 -0.12
N LEU A 102 0.27 -16.33 0.32
CA LEU A 102 -0.65 -15.18 0.34
C LEU A 102 -0.48 -14.36 -0.94
N ASN A 103 -1.39 -13.40 -1.16
CA ASN A 103 -1.36 -12.54 -2.33
C ASN A 103 -0.24 -11.48 -2.20
N GLU A 104 0.84 -11.67 -2.98
CA GLU A 104 2.00 -10.77 -2.94
C GLU A 104 1.68 -9.35 -3.42
N ASP A 105 0.79 -9.18 -4.41
CA ASP A 105 0.44 -7.86 -4.95
C ASP A 105 -0.32 -7.03 -3.92
N LEU A 106 -1.23 -7.65 -3.16
CA LEU A 106 -1.93 -7.00 -2.05
C LEU A 106 -0.95 -6.61 -0.93
N VAL A 107 -0.07 -7.52 -0.53
CA VAL A 107 0.93 -7.27 0.52
C VAL A 107 1.89 -6.16 0.09
N GLU A 108 2.29 -6.13 -1.18
CA GLU A 108 3.12 -5.08 -1.74
C GLU A 108 2.41 -3.71 -1.71
N ALA A 109 1.15 -3.65 -2.15
CA ALA A 109 0.36 -2.42 -2.11
C ALA A 109 0.24 -1.87 -0.67
N ILE A 110 -0.08 -2.73 0.31
CA ILE A 110 -0.14 -2.35 1.73
C ILE A 110 1.22 -1.87 2.22
N GLY A 111 2.29 -2.63 1.94
CA GLY A 111 3.65 -2.31 2.35
C GLY A 111 4.09 -0.94 1.85
N LEU A 112 3.79 -0.59 0.60
CA LEU A 112 4.16 0.70 0.02
C LEU A 112 3.30 1.86 0.55
N GLY A 113 2.05 1.59 0.92
CA GLY A 113 1.09 2.60 1.38
C GLY A 113 1.15 2.91 2.88
N HIS A 114 1.64 1.98 3.71
CA HIS A 114 1.44 2.03 5.16
C HIS A 114 2.01 3.27 5.86
N ASP A 115 3.05 3.89 5.28
CA ASP A 115 3.82 4.96 5.92
C ASP A 115 3.64 6.35 5.26
N MET A 116 2.68 6.47 4.33
CA MET A 116 2.49 7.71 3.56
C MET A 116 2.08 8.92 4.41
N GLY A 117 1.29 8.69 5.45
CA GLY A 117 0.71 9.70 6.34
C GLY A 117 1.64 10.23 7.42
N HIS A 118 2.88 9.72 7.50
CA HIS A 118 3.77 10.10 8.59
C HIS A 118 4.18 11.57 8.54
N THR A 119 4.19 12.23 9.69
CA THR A 119 4.67 13.59 9.88
C THR A 119 6.18 13.73 9.59
N PRO A 120 6.66 14.95 9.29
CA PRO A 120 8.08 15.28 9.43
C PRO A 120 8.59 14.95 10.84
N PHE A 121 9.89 14.70 11.00
CA PHE A 121 10.53 14.41 12.30
C PHE A 121 10.04 13.15 13.04
N GLY A 122 9.34 12.24 12.35
CA GLY A 122 8.92 10.97 12.94
C GLY A 122 7.99 11.15 14.13
N HIS A 123 8.17 10.34 15.18
CA HIS A 123 7.28 10.35 16.35
C HIS A 123 7.19 11.72 17.01
N ALA A 124 8.30 12.47 17.10
CA ALA A 124 8.28 13.81 17.67
C ALA A 124 7.34 14.77 16.92
N GLY A 125 7.30 14.66 15.58
CA GLY A 125 6.36 15.45 14.78
C GLY A 125 4.93 14.93 14.83
N GLU A 126 4.72 13.63 15.06
CA GLU A 126 3.39 13.07 15.30
C GLU A 126 2.81 13.55 16.63
N ASP A 127 3.59 13.48 17.72
CA ASP A 127 3.18 13.92 19.05
C ASP A 127 2.87 15.41 19.08
N ALA A 128 3.76 16.24 18.51
CA ALA A 128 3.55 17.68 18.43
C ALA A 128 2.31 18.05 17.59
N LEU A 129 2.02 17.29 16.52
CA LEU A 129 0.83 17.53 15.71
C LEU A 129 -0.45 17.03 16.41
N ASP A 130 -0.40 15.89 17.12
CA ASP A 130 -1.50 15.38 17.94
C ASP A 130 -1.90 16.40 19.00
N ASP A 131 -0.94 16.96 19.74
CA ASP A 131 -1.21 17.97 20.75
C ASP A 131 -1.86 19.23 20.17
N ALA A 132 -1.33 19.74 19.05
CA ALA A 132 -1.89 20.93 18.39
C ALA A 132 -3.30 20.69 17.82
N VAL A 133 -3.55 19.51 17.25
CA VAL A 133 -4.88 19.14 16.71
C VAL A 133 -5.88 18.91 17.84
N ARG A 134 -5.44 18.32 18.96
CA ARG A 134 -6.29 18.14 20.14
C ARG A 134 -6.71 19.48 20.74
N GLU A 135 -5.76 20.40 20.90
CA GLU A 135 -6.03 21.72 21.47
C GLU A 135 -6.99 22.53 20.58
N ARG A 136 -6.81 22.51 19.26
CA ARG A 136 -7.55 23.39 18.34
C ARG A 136 -8.85 22.80 17.82
N LEU A 137 -8.88 21.48 17.59
CA LEU A 137 -9.96 20.80 16.89
C LEU A 137 -10.64 19.73 17.74
N GLY A 138 -10.13 19.43 18.95
CA GLY A 138 -10.67 18.38 19.82
C GLY A 138 -10.51 16.96 19.25
N ARG A 139 -9.63 16.77 18.26
CA ARG A 139 -9.41 15.48 17.57
C ARG A 139 -7.99 14.96 17.81
N ARG A 140 -7.77 13.67 17.57
CA ARG A 140 -6.42 13.07 17.56
C ARG A 140 -5.81 13.12 16.17
N PHE A 141 -4.50 13.18 16.10
CA PHE A 141 -3.73 12.91 14.90
C PHE A 141 -3.00 11.57 15.05
N ARG A 142 -3.10 10.71 14.03
CA ARG A 142 -2.41 9.42 13.93
C ARG A 142 -1.93 9.21 12.51
N HIS A 143 -0.66 8.86 12.32
CA HIS A 143 -0.09 8.73 10.97
C HIS A 143 -0.76 7.62 10.14
N ASN A 144 -1.18 6.53 10.78
CA ASN A 144 -1.84 5.41 10.10
C ASN A 144 -3.23 5.81 9.59
N GLU A 145 -3.97 6.65 10.34
CA GLU A 145 -5.24 7.21 9.89
C GLU A 145 -5.03 8.22 8.76
N GLN A 146 -3.98 9.03 8.85
CA GLN A 146 -3.60 9.99 7.80
C GLN A 146 -3.09 9.32 6.51
N SER A 147 -2.80 8.02 6.54
CA SER A 147 -2.36 7.24 5.37
C SER A 147 -3.53 6.69 4.53
N LEU A 148 -4.77 6.75 5.05
CA LEU A 148 -6.00 6.38 4.36
C LEU A 148 -6.47 7.49 3.41
#